data_AF-A0A6B3HCX9-F1
#
_entry.id   AF-A0A6B3HCX9-F1
#
_cell.length_a   1.000
_cell.length_b   1.000
_cell.length_c   1.000
_cell.angle_alpha   90.00
_cell.angle_beta   90.00
_cell.angle_gamma   90.00
#
_symmetry.space_group_name_H-M   'P 1'
#
loop_
_entity.id
_entity.type
_entity.pdbx_description
1 polymer ?
#
loop_
_entity_poly.entity_id
_entity_poly.type
_entity_poly.pdbx_seq_one_letter_code
_entity_poly.pdbx_strand_id
1 'polypeptide(L)' 'RQMVAHATTAYGTDPARAQVTGLSAGGAMTSVMLAAYPEVFAAGAVVAGIPYGCGVDVVSAFSCMSPGADRTPAAW' A
#
# COMPACT_ATOMS: atom_id res chain seq x y z
N ARG A 1 0.69 7.48 7.99
CA ARG A 1 1.65 8.05 8.96
C ARG A 1 1.02 8.62 10.23
N GLN A 2 0.07 9.58 10.16
CA GLN A 2 -0.45 10.25 11.36
C GLN A 2 -1.15 9.30 12.36
N MET A 3 -1.96 8.36 11.87
CA MET A 3 -2.61 7.36 12.73
C MET A 3 -1.60 6.44 13.42
N VAL A 4 -0.51 6.07 12.74
CA VAL A 4 0.57 5.26 13.31
C VAL A 4 1.28 6.05 14.43
N ALA A 5 1.67 7.30 14.14
CA ALA A 5 2.30 8.17 15.13
C ALA A 5 1.39 8.41 16.36
N HIS A 6 0.10 8.61 16.14
CA HIS A 6 -0.87 8.72 17.22
C HIS A 6 -0.93 7.43 18.05
N ALA A 7 -0.98 6.26 17.42
CA ALA A 7 -1.00 4.98 18.14
C ALA A 7 0.28 4.76 18.97
N THR A 8 1.44 5.17 18.46
CA THR A 8 2.70 5.16 19.23
C THR A 8 2.60 6.02 20.48
N THR A 9 2.15 7.27 20.36
CA THR A 9 2.03 8.18 21.51
C THR A 9 0.94 7.73 22.49
N ALA A 10 -0.20 7.25 21.98
CA ALA A 10 -1.36 6.90 22.80
C ALA A 10 -1.20 5.55 23.52
N TYR A 11 -0.50 4.60 22.90
CA TYR A 11 -0.45 3.21 23.37
C TYR A 11 0.97 2.67 23.61
N GLY A 12 2.02 3.48 23.39
CA GLY A 12 3.41 3.07 23.60
C GLY A 12 3.89 1.97 22.65
N THR A 13 3.34 1.90 21.43
CA THR A 13 3.77 0.91 20.42
C THR A 13 5.18 1.19 19.92
N ASP A 14 5.89 0.14 19.52
CA ASP A 14 7.20 0.28 18.86
C ASP A 14 7.03 0.75 17.41
N PRO A 15 7.43 1.99 17.05
CA PRO A 15 7.28 2.50 15.70
C PRO A 15 8.12 1.74 14.67
N ALA A 16 9.22 1.10 15.08
CA ALA A 16 10.05 0.27 14.19
C ALA A 16 9.36 -1.06 13.81
N ARG A 17 8.20 -1.36 14.42
CA ARG A 17 7.42 -2.57 14.18
C ARG A 17 6.02 -2.26 13.65
N ALA A 18 5.79 -1.11 13.05
CA ALA A 18 4.53 -0.86 12.36
C ALA A 18 4.46 -1.63 11.03
N GLN A 19 3.36 -2.34 10.78
CA GLN A 19 3.06 -2.99 9.49
C GLN A 19 1.71 -2.50 8.93
N VAL A 20 1.53 -2.67 7.63
CA VAL A 20 0.29 -2.33 6.92
C VAL A 20 -0.21 -3.49 6.09
N THR A 21 -1.53 -3.74 6.10
CA THR A 21 -2.17 -4.78 5.30
C THR A 21 -3.58 -4.34 4.90
N GLY A 22 -4.11 -4.96 3.85
CA GLY A 22 -5.48 -4.74 3.42
C GLY A 22 -5.91 -5.65 2.28
N LEU A 23 -7.23 -5.75 2.10
CA LEU A 23 -7.90 -6.55 1.07
C LEU A 23 -8.48 -5.65 -0.03
N SER A 24 -8.38 -6.07 -1.30
CA SER A 24 -9.01 -5.39 -2.44
C SER A 24 -8.55 -3.93 -2.55
N ALA A 25 -9.46 -2.96 -2.42
CA ALA A 25 -9.11 -1.54 -2.33
C ALA A 25 -8.13 -1.25 -1.18
N GLY A 26 -8.25 -1.95 -0.05
CA GLY A 26 -7.28 -1.89 1.05
C GLY A 26 -5.93 -2.50 0.70
N GLY A 27 -5.90 -3.50 -0.17
CA GLY A 27 -4.66 -4.06 -0.72
C GLY A 27 -3.96 -3.05 -1.64
N ALA A 28 -4.72 -2.38 -2.51
CA ALA A 28 -4.21 -1.29 -3.33
C ALA A 28 -3.67 -0.14 -2.46
N MET A 29 -4.38 0.23 -1.40
CA MET A 29 -3.90 1.24 -0.45
C MET A 29 -2.65 0.78 0.30
N THR A 30 -2.51 -0.53 0.58
CA THR A 30 -1.28 -1.08 1.17
C THR A 30 -0.09 -0.85 0.26
N SER A 31 -0.23 -1.10 -1.06
CA SER A 31 0.82 -0.77 -2.05
C SER A 31 1.19 0.72 -2.02
N VAL A 32 0.19 1.61 -1.95
CA VAL A 32 0.41 3.06 -1.84
C VAL A 32 1.19 3.41 -0.58
N MET A 33 0.81 2.85 0.57
CA MET A 33 1.45 3.19 1.85
C MET A 33 2.91 2.72 1.91
N LEU A 34 3.21 1.54 1.36
CA LEU A 34 4.57 1.01 1.28
C LEU A 34 5.46 1.83 0.33
N ALA A 35 4.91 2.29 -0.79
CA ALA A 35 5.66 3.10 -1.76
C ALA A 35 5.86 4.56 -1.31
N ALA A 36 4.82 5.18 -0.73
CA ALA A 36 4.82 6.60 -0.39
C ALA A 36 5.32 6.91 1.03
N TYR A 37 5.32 5.93 1.94
CA TYR A 37 5.77 6.09 3.33
C TYR A 37 6.63 4.90 3.80
N PRO A 38 7.70 4.53 3.06
CA PRO A 38 8.55 3.39 3.39
C PRO A 38 9.23 3.54 4.77
N GLU A 39 9.43 4.76 5.25
CA GLU A 39 10.00 5.06 6.56
C GLU A 39 9.04 4.75 7.73
N VAL A 40 7.75 4.56 7.46
CA VAL A 40 6.72 4.34 8.49
C VAL A 40 6.46 2.86 8.73
N PHE A 41 6.58 2.02 7.70
CA PHE A 41 6.17 0.61 7.79
C PHE A 41 7.35 -0.32 7.56
N ALA A 42 7.63 -1.16 8.55
CA ALA A 42 8.69 -2.17 8.47
C ALA A 42 8.36 -3.31 7.49
N ALA A 43 7.07 -3.57 7.27
CA ALA A 43 6.58 -4.56 6.31
C ALA A 43 5.12 -4.29 5.94
N GLY A 44 4.65 -4.95 4.87
CA GLY A 44 3.23 -5.01 4.59
C GLY A 44 2.81 -6.19 3.74
N ALA A 45 1.51 -6.46 3.73
CA ALA A 45 0.90 -7.56 2.99
C ALA A 45 -0.25 -7.06 2.10
N VAL A 46 -0.09 -7.20 0.80
CA VAL A 46 -1.10 -6.80 -0.19
C VAL A 46 -1.96 -8.01 -0.51
N VAL A 47 -3.25 -7.97 -0.17
CA VAL A 47 -4.20 -9.07 -0.43
C VAL A 47 -5.20 -8.64 -1.49
N ALA A 48 -5.21 -9.32 -2.64
CA ALA A 48 -6.09 -9.01 -3.78
C ALA A 48 -6.09 -7.53 -4.19
N GLY A 49 -4.96 -6.84 -4.01
CA GLY A 49 -4.77 -5.44 -4.39
C GLY A 49 -4.19 -5.28 -5.80
N ILE A 50 -3.88 -4.05 -6.17
CA ILE A 50 -3.19 -3.69 -7.43
C ILE A 50 -1.88 -2.93 -7.14
N PRO A 51 -0.94 -2.86 -8.11
CA PRO A 51 0.30 -2.10 -7.96
C PRO A 51 0.08 -0.60 -7.74
N TYR A 52 1.03 0.05 -7.07
CA TYR A 52 1.07 1.51 -6.94
C TYR A 52 1.13 2.17 -8.34
N GLY A 53 0.40 3.26 -8.53
CA GLY A 53 0.36 3.98 -9.82
C GLY A 53 -0.42 3.28 -10.95
N CYS A 54 -0.99 2.10 -10.71
CA CYS A 54 -1.70 1.34 -11.74
C CYS A 54 -3.12 1.89 -12.00
N GLY A 55 -3.90 2.11 -10.94
CA GLY A 55 -5.30 2.54 -10.99
C GLY A 55 -5.51 4.04 -10.80
N VAL A 56 -4.84 4.88 -11.59
CA VAL A 56 -4.96 6.36 -11.51
C VAL A 56 -6.29 6.89 -12.04
N ASP A 57 -7.00 6.09 -12.84
CA ASP A 57 -8.34 6.35 -13.30
C ASP A 57 -9.18 5.07 -13.31
N VAL A 58 -10.48 5.20 -13.59
CA VAL A 58 -11.43 4.08 -13.55
C VAL A 58 -11.05 2.98 -14.56
N VAL A 59 -10.66 3.36 -15.78
CA VAL A 59 -10.36 2.41 -16.86
C VAL A 59 -9.05 1.67 -16.55
N SER A 60 -8.04 2.41 -16.09
CA SER A 60 -6.76 1.82 -15.71
C SER A 60 -6.91 0.90 -14.50
N ALA A 61 -7.74 1.27 -13.51
CA ALA A 61 -8.02 0.44 -12.35
C ALA A 61 -8.60 -0.93 -12.74
N PHE A 62 -9.61 -0.96 -13.62
CA PHE A 62 -10.17 -2.22 -14.10
C PHE A 62 -9.14 -3.05 -14.89
N SER A 63 -8.33 -2.40 -15.72
CA SER A 63 -7.26 -3.08 -16.48
C SER A 63 -6.20 -3.70 -15.57
N CYS A 64 -5.88 -3.02 -14.46
CA CYS A 64 -4.97 -3.52 -13.43
C CYS A 64 -5.54 -4.66 -12.59
N MET A 65 -6.87 -4.75 -12.47
CA MET A 65 -7.53 -5.87 -11.80
C MET A 65 -7.62 -7.10 -12.71
N SER A 66 -7.93 -6.89 -13.99
CA SER A 66 -8.02 -7.95 -15.00
C SER A 66 -7.82 -7.36 -16.40
N PRO A 67 -6.87 -7.89 -17.21
CA PRO A 67 -6.06 -9.09 -16.96
C PRO A 67 -4.91 -8.88 -15.96
N GLY A 68 -4.70 -7.65 -15.49
CA GLY A 68 -3.53 -7.26 -14.73
C GLY A 68 -2.57 -6.43 -15.58
N ALA A 69 -1.61 -5.79 -14.91
CA ALA A 69 -0.57 -5.02 -15.57
C ALA A 69 0.79 -5.66 -15.30
N ASP A 70 1.48 -6.05 -16.37
CA ASP A 70 2.85 -6.56 -16.34
C ASP A 70 3.76 -5.52 -17.00
N ARG A 71 4.48 -4.76 -16.17
CA ARG A 71 5.42 -3.73 -16.61
C ARG A 71 6.79 -3.99 -16.00
N THR A 72 7.83 -3.56 -16.71
CA THR A 72 9.20 -3.59 -16.19
C THR A 72 9.34 -2.65 -14.99
N PRO A 73 10.30 -2.86 -14.08
CA PRO A 73 10.52 -1.98 -12.95
C PRO A 73 10.71 -0.49 -13.32
N ALA A 74 11.32 -0.21 -14.48
CA ALA A 74 11.52 1.16 -14.95
C ALA A 74 10.25 1.82 -15.53
N ALA A 75 9.21 1.05 -15.82
CA ALA A 75 7.94 1.53 -16.35
C ALA A 75 6.83 1.68 -15.28
N TRP A 76 7.17 1.40 -14.02
CA TRP A 76 6.33 1.63 -12.84
C TRP A 76 6.61 2.97 -12.20
#